data_AF-A0A6N2CS53-F1
#
_entry.id   AF-A0A6N2CS53-F1
#
_cell.length_a   1.000
_cell.length_b   1.000
_cell.length_c   1.000
_cell.angle_alpha   90.00
_cell.angle_beta   90.00
_cell.angle_gamma   90.00
#
_symmetry.space_group_name_H-M   'P 1'
#
loop_
_entity.id
_entity.type
_entity.pdbx_description
1 polymer ?
#
loop_
_entity_poly.entity_id
_entity_poly.type
_entity_poly.pdbx_seq_one_letter_code
_entity_poly.pdbx_strand_id
1 'polypeptide(L)'
;MKKNPFPINKYLNLSFGDEFLESLEGALFMVFQRKTHADKAIGKVFAVHKNWGEGLKGWFADITYDIIRWRALLVAHSGRPINRKIIEAFFELNGMRIKSEPLESVEKETPELKSAELKRSDYLSIPEWLDELGYLELGEDWAKEIDAMNTQAAMALRCNTLKTDIKTLKKRLLEEGITTTLIDGYKTALLVDQKQNIFKTKSFQQGLFEVQDPSSQKVAEYLDPKPGMRVIDACAGMGGKSLHLACLMKNKGKVLSMDNAEWKLAGIKKRAKRAGSNIIETRFIQGTKTIKRLNKSADRLLLDVPCSGLGVLRRNPDIKWSLQPEDLDEIKKNQAYILNFYSQMLKPGGIMTYASCSILPSENENQVNAFLESDRGREFKLIECVNFRPSKTGFDGFFIACFKKKNII
;
A
#
# COMPACT_ATOMS: atom_id res chain seq x y z
N MET A 1 6.14 -11.26 -26.65
CA MET A 1 5.66 -10.37 -25.59
C MET A 1 4.43 -11.01 -24.97
N LYS A 2 4.33 -11.12 -23.64
CA LYS A 2 3.07 -11.55 -22.98
C LYS A 2 1.94 -10.59 -23.40
N LYS A 3 0.67 -11.00 -23.25
CA LYS A 3 -0.47 -10.07 -23.43
C LYS A 3 -0.32 -8.91 -22.44
N ASN A 4 -0.52 -7.68 -22.92
CA ASN A 4 -0.57 -6.48 -22.08
C ASN A 4 -1.72 -6.66 -21.07
N PRO A 5 -1.51 -6.49 -19.75
CA PRO A 5 -2.59 -6.62 -18.78
C PRO A 5 -3.51 -5.38 -18.80
N PHE A 6 -3.28 -4.41 -19.70
CA PHE A 6 -4.21 -3.32 -19.96
C PHE A 6 -5.59 -3.91 -20.24
N PRO A 7 -6.61 -3.51 -19.47
CA PRO A 7 -7.89 -4.18 -19.49
C PRO A 7 -8.73 -3.67 -20.67
N ILE A 8 -8.39 -4.07 -21.90
CA ILE A 8 -9.20 -3.77 -23.10
C ILE A 8 -10.62 -4.25 -22.84
N ASN A 9 -11.61 -3.42 -23.21
CA ASN A 9 -13.04 -3.76 -23.13
C ASN A 9 -13.58 -4.01 -21.71
N LYS A 10 -12.90 -3.56 -20.65
CA LYS A 10 -13.40 -3.70 -19.26
C LYS A 10 -14.70 -2.93 -19.01
N TYR A 11 -14.90 -1.84 -19.73
CA TYR A 11 -16.03 -0.90 -19.55
C TYR A 11 -16.94 -0.82 -20.79
N LEU A 12 -17.04 -1.93 -21.55
CA LEU A 12 -17.87 -2.00 -22.75
C LEU A 12 -19.28 -1.45 -22.52
N ASN A 13 -19.77 -0.69 -23.50
CA ASN A 13 -21.12 -0.12 -23.52
C ASN A 13 -21.43 0.91 -22.42
N LEU A 14 -20.46 1.32 -21.60
CA LEU A 14 -20.64 2.47 -20.72
C LEU A 14 -20.58 3.77 -21.52
N SER A 15 -21.49 4.70 -21.19
CA SER A 15 -21.52 6.03 -21.79
C SER A 15 -21.64 7.12 -20.73
N PHE A 16 -20.82 8.16 -20.85
CA PHE A 16 -20.76 9.27 -19.89
C PHE A 16 -20.91 10.62 -20.61
N GLY A 17 -21.53 11.59 -19.93
CA GLY A 17 -21.69 12.96 -20.44
C GLY A 17 -20.48 13.83 -20.12
N ASP A 18 -20.44 15.03 -20.70
CA ASP A 18 -19.28 15.93 -20.62
C ASP A 18 -18.89 16.31 -19.18
N GLU A 19 -19.86 16.52 -18.28
CA GLU A 19 -19.59 16.81 -16.84
C GLU A 19 -18.73 15.72 -16.18
N PHE A 20 -18.94 14.45 -16.55
CA PHE A 20 -18.15 13.33 -16.01
C PHE A 20 -16.71 13.38 -16.54
N LEU A 21 -16.53 13.72 -17.81
CA LEU A 21 -15.21 13.83 -18.42
C LEU A 21 -14.44 15.04 -17.88
N GLU A 22 -15.10 16.17 -17.68
CA GLU A 22 -14.52 17.35 -17.03
C GLU A 22 -14.09 17.04 -15.59
N SER A 23 -14.90 16.27 -14.87
CA SER A 23 -14.57 15.80 -13.52
C SER A 23 -13.35 14.87 -13.52
N LEU A 24 -13.23 13.98 -14.52
CA LEU A 24 -12.04 13.13 -14.69
C LEU A 24 -10.81 13.99 -14.96
N GLU A 25 -10.91 14.94 -15.88
CA GLU A 25 -9.81 15.85 -16.22
C GLU A 25 -9.35 16.67 -15.00
N GLY A 26 -10.29 17.18 -14.20
CA GLY A 26 -10.00 17.88 -12.95
C GLY A 26 -9.33 16.97 -11.91
N ALA A 27 -9.76 15.72 -11.78
CA ALA A 27 -9.12 14.76 -10.89
C ALA A 27 -7.67 14.45 -11.33
N LEU A 28 -7.47 14.16 -12.61
CA LEU A 28 -6.13 13.93 -13.19
C LEU A 28 -5.24 15.18 -13.07
N PHE A 29 -5.83 16.37 -13.19
CA PHE A 29 -5.11 17.63 -12.98
C PHE A 29 -4.57 17.75 -11.55
N MET A 30 -5.39 17.42 -10.56
CA MET A 30 -4.95 17.40 -9.16
C MET A 30 -3.85 16.37 -8.92
N VAL A 31 -3.93 15.20 -9.55
CA VAL A 31 -2.95 14.12 -9.37
C VAL A 31 -1.62 14.48 -10.02
N PHE A 32 -1.60 14.77 -11.32
CA PHE A 32 -0.33 14.91 -12.06
C PHE A 32 0.31 16.29 -11.96
N GLN A 33 -0.48 17.36 -11.90
CA GLN A 33 0.04 18.73 -11.88
C GLN A 33 0.15 19.29 -10.46
N ARG A 34 -0.75 18.89 -9.54
CA ARG A 34 -0.73 19.35 -8.14
C ARG A 34 -0.16 18.34 -7.15
N LYS A 35 0.32 17.18 -7.63
CA LYS A 35 0.86 16.09 -6.79
C LYS A 35 -0.07 15.68 -5.65
N THR A 36 -1.39 15.78 -5.85
CA THR A 36 -2.39 15.36 -4.87
C THR A 36 -2.58 13.85 -4.97
N HIS A 37 -2.61 13.14 -3.84
CA HIS A 37 -2.94 11.71 -3.84
C HIS A 37 -4.29 11.43 -4.49
N ALA A 38 -4.36 10.33 -5.26
CA ALA A 38 -5.53 10.00 -6.05
C ALA A 38 -6.82 9.88 -5.21
N ASP A 39 -6.74 9.26 -4.03
CA ASP A 39 -7.86 9.12 -3.09
C ASP A 39 -8.43 10.49 -2.67
N LYS A 40 -7.56 11.46 -2.38
CA LYS A 40 -7.93 12.83 -2.02
C LYS A 40 -8.50 13.59 -3.22
N ALA A 41 -7.94 13.41 -4.41
CA ALA A 41 -8.46 14.04 -5.64
C ALA A 41 -9.89 13.55 -5.93
N ILE A 42 -10.12 12.23 -5.88
CA ILE A 42 -11.44 11.61 -6.04
C ILE A 42 -12.39 12.10 -4.93
N GLY A 43 -11.93 12.14 -3.68
CA GLY A 43 -12.72 12.63 -2.56
C GLY A 43 -13.19 14.08 -2.73
N LYS A 44 -12.37 14.96 -3.32
CA LYS A 44 -12.74 16.35 -3.65
C LYS A 44 -13.83 16.39 -4.72
N VAL A 45 -13.73 15.57 -5.77
CA VAL A 45 -14.79 15.47 -6.79
C VAL A 45 -16.10 14.99 -6.16
N PHE A 46 -16.06 13.97 -5.30
CA PHE A 46 -17.27 13.49 -4.62
C PHE A 46 -17.89 14.52 -3.67
N ALA A 47 -17.09 15.42 -3.10
CA ALA A 47 -17.59 16.50 -2.26
C ALA A 47 -18.34 17.58 -3.05
N VAL A 48 -17.98 17.79 -4.32
CA VAL A 48 -18.68 18.66 -5.26
C VAL A 48 -19.94 17.97 -5.79
N HIS A 49 -19.82 16.74 -6.27
CA HIS A 49 -20.93 15.96 -6.86
C HIS A 49 -21.64 15.08 -5.83
N LYS A 50 -22.26 15.71 -4.82
CA LYS A 50 -22.96 14.99 -3.73
C LYS A 50 -24.14 14.15 -4.24
N ASN A 51 -24.80 14.62 -5.31
CA ASN A 51 -25.94 14.01 -5.98
C ASN A 51 -25.60 12.72 -6.76
N TRP A 52 -24.33 12.45 -7.05
CA TRP A 52 -23.96 11.20 -7.72
C TRP A 52 -24.26 9.98 -6.83
N GLY A 53 -25.00 9.02 -7.38
CA GLY A 53 -25.27 7.73 -6.75
C GLY A 53 -24.02 6.88 -6.54
N GLU A 54 -24.09 5.86 -5.68
CA GLU A 54 -22.94 5.01 -5.33
C GLU A 54 -22.34 4.30 -6.56
N GLY A 55 -23.18 3.89 -7.53
CA GLY A 55 -22.72 3.27 -8.77
C GLY A 55 -21.86 4.20 -9.63
N LEU A 56 -22.30 5.44 -9.87
CA LEU A 56 -21.54 6.43 -10.66
C LEU A 56 -20.24 6.83 -9.96
N LYS A 57 -20.27 7.01 -8.64
CA LYS A 57 -19.06 7.24 -7.83
C LYS A 57 -18.09 6.06 -7.92
N GLY A 58 -18.61 4.83 -7.91
CA GLY A 58 -17.83 3.61 -8.11
C GLY A 58 -17.08 3.62 -9.44
N TRP A 59 -17.81 3.83 -10.54
CA TRP A 59 -17.24 3.93 -11.88
C TRP A 59 -16.23 5.06 -12.01
N PHE A 60 -16.54 6.25 -11.50
CA PHE A 60 -15.62 7.38 -11.52
C PHE A 60 -14.28 7.04 -10.84
N ALA A 61 -14.33 6.44 -9.65
CA ALA A 61 -13.12 6.05 -8.93
C ALA A 61 -12.32 5.00 -9.72
N ASP A 62 -12.98 3.94 -10.20
CA ASP A 62 -12.30 2.85 -10.93
C ASP A 62 -11.67 3.34 -12.23
N ILE A 63 -12.39 4.15 -13.02
CA ILE A 63 -11.86 4.75 -14.25
C ILE A 63 -10.70 5.70 -13.94
N THR A 64 -10.82 6.55 -12.91
CA THR A 64 -9.74 7.46 -12.51
C THR A 64 -8.47 6.67 -12.14
N TYR A 65 -8.59 5.63 -11.30
CA TYR A 65 -7.44 4.81 -10.93
C TYR A 65 -6.85 4.04 -12.11
N ASP A 66 -7.68 3.54 -13.03
CA ASP A 66 -7.22 2.84 -14.22
C ASP A 66 -6.47 3.77 -15.17
N ILE A 67 -6.96 4.99 -15.40
CA ILE A 67 -6.25 6.00 -16.19
C ILE A 67 -4.91 6.36 -15.54
N ILE A 68 -4.89 6.55 -14.22
CA ILE A 68 -3.64 6.82 -13.50
C ILE A 68 -2.67 5.66 -13.65
N ARG A 69 -3.12 4.43 -13.46
CA ARG A 69 -2.28 3.24 -13.57
C ARG A 69 -1.68 3.07 -14.96
N TRP A 70 -2.48 3.37 -15.99
CA TRP A 70 -2.14 3.15 -17.40
C TRP A 70 -1.66 4.40 -18.14
N ARG A 71 -1.30 5.45 -17.42
CA ARG A 71 -0.96 6.75 -17.99
C ARG A 71 0.09 6.68 -19.11
N ALA A 72 1.24 6.04 -18.92
CA ALA A 72 2.29 6.10 -19.94
C ALA A 72 1.87 5.36 -21.23
N LEU A 73 1.20 4.21 -21.09
CA LEU A 73 0.59 3.52 -22.24
C LEU A 73 -0.40 4.42 -22.99
N LEU A 74 -1.28 5.11 -22.25
CA LEU A 74 -2.30 6.01 -22.84
C LEU A 74 -1.68 7.25 -23.48
N VAL A 75 -0.58 7.78 -22.93
CA VAL A 75 0.19 8.87 -23.52
C VAL A 75 0.85 8.41 -24.82
N ALA A 76 1.47 7.24 -24.82
CA ALA A 76 2.08 6.66 -26.02
C ALA A 76 1.02 6.41 -27.11
N HIS A 77 -0.14 5.88 -26.74
CA HIS A 77 -1.24 5.63 -27.68
C HIS A 77 -1.86 6.92 -28.25
N SER A 78 -2.09 7.92 -27.40
CA SER A 78 -2.68 9.20 -27.82
C SER A 78 -1.69 10.14 -28.51
N GLY A 79 -0.39 9.88 -28.38
CA GLY A 79 0.70 10.72 -28.87
C GLY A 79 0.83 12.07 -28.18
N ARG A 80 0.03 12.36 -27.13
CA ARG A 80 0.05 13.67 -26.42
C ARG A 80 -0.17 13.50 -24.91
N PRO A 81 0.64 14.13 -24.05
CA PRO A 81 0.48 14.08 -22.61
C PRO A 81 -0.60 15.04 -22.08
N ILE A 82 -1.74 15.14 -22.77
CA ILE A 82 -2.86 16.03 -22.43
C ILE A 82 -3.95 15.19 -21.76
N ASN A 83 -4.44 15.60 -20.58
CA ASN A 83 -5.42 14.85 -19.79
C ASN A 83 -6.65 14.45 -20.63
N ARG A 84 -7.24 15.38 -21.37
CA ARG A 84 -8.35 15.09 -22.29
C ARG A 84 -8.02 14.00 -23.32
N LYS A 85 -6.84 14.05 -23.95
CA LYS A 85 -6.40 13.03 -24.93
C LYS A 85 -6.14 11.66 -24.30
N ILE A 86 -5.65 11.64 -23.07
CA ILE A 86 -5.47 10.41 -22.29
C ILE A 86 -6.83 9.78 -21.95
N ILE A 87 -7.82 10.60 -21.56
CA ILE A 87 -9.19 10.14 -21.28
C ILE A 87 -9.83 9.58 -22.55
N GLU A 88 -9.73 10.29 -23.67
CA GLU A 88 -10.25 9.85 -24.98
C GLU A 88 -9.63 8.50 -25.41
N ALA A 89 -8.29 8.37 -25.32
CA ALA A 89 -7.60 7.11 -25.60
C ALA A 89 -8.05 5.98 -24.68
N PHE A 90 -8.28 6.26 -23.41
CA PHE A 90 -8.78 5.25 -22.47
C PHE A 90 -10.18 4.78 -22.85
N PHE A 91 -11.07 5.71 -23.22
CA PHE A 91 -12.44 5.41 -23.62
C PHE A 91 -12.46 4.61 -24.92
N GLU A 92 -11.65 4.99 -25.90
CA GLU A 92 -11.45 4.27 -27.17
C GLU A 92 -11.03 2.82 -26.92
N LEU A 93 -9.94 2.60 -26.18
CA LEU A 93 -9.40 1.27 -25.89
C LEU A 93 -10.32 0.40 -25.01
N ASN A 94 -11.31 1.00 -24.34
CA ASN A 94 -12.28 0.28 -23.51
C ASN A 94 -13.67 0.15 -24.16
N GLY A 95 -13.85 0.62 -25.39
CA GLY A 95 -15.14 0.61 -26.08
C GLY A 95 -16.22 1.42 -25.35
N MET A 96 -15.81 2.47 -24.64
CA MET A 96 -16.70 3.42 -23.96
C MET A 96 -17.13 4.53 -24.92
N ARG A 97 -18.25 5.20 -24.61
CA ARG A 97 -18.78 6.29 -25.45
C ARG A 97 -18.88 7.61 -24.68
N ILE A 98 -18.67 8.71 -25.38
CA ILE A 98 -19.00 10.05 -24.91
C ILE A 98 -20.38 10.39 -25.44
N LYS A 99 -21.33 10.74 -24.56
CA LYS A 99 -22.75 10.93 -24.94
C LYS A 99 -22.98 12.06 -25.94
N SER A 100 -22.08 13.05 -26.00
CA SER A 100 -22.13 14.19 -26.92
C SER A 100 -21.67 13.83 -28.34
N GLU A 101 -21.04 12.67 -28.56
CA GLU A 101 -20.60 12.24 -29.88
C GLU A 101 -21.75 11.58 -30.68
N PRO A 102 -21.87 11.87 -31.99
CA PRO A 102 -22.88 11.25 -32.84
C PRO A 102 -22.84 9.71 -32.79
N LEU A 103 -24.02 9.08 -32.82
CA LEU A 103 -24.21 7.64 -33.00
C LEU A 103 -23.88 7.21 -34.44
N GLU A 104 -22.73 7.58 -34.99
CA GLU A 104 -22.33 7.01 -36.28
C GLU A 104 -22.05 5.51 -36.09
N SER A 105 -22.65 4.70 -36.97
CA SER A 105 -22.56 3.25 -37.03
C SER A 105 -21.18 2.83 -37.51
N VAL A 106 -20.18 3.04 -36.68
CA VAL A 106 -18.89 2.37 -36.83
C VAL A 106 -19.02 1.08 -36.05
N GLU A 107 -19.12 -0.04 -36.75
CA GLU A 107 -18.57 -1.30 -36.26
C GLU A 107 -17.10 -1.00 -35.94
N LYS A 108 -16.83 -0.50 -34.73
CA LYS A 108 -15.46 -0.19 -34.32
C LYS A 108 -14.78 -1.54 -34.27
N GLU A 109 -13.87 -1.77 -35.22
CA GLU A 109 -12.86 -2.81 -35.13
C GLU A 109 -12.35 -2.86 -33.69
N THR A 110 -12.09 -4.06 -33.19
CA THR A 110 -11.60 -4.25 -31.82
C THR A 110 -10.47 -3.26 -31.58
N PRO A 111 -10.58 -2.32 -30.62
CA PRO A 111 -9.63 -1.23 -30.53
C PRO A 111 -8.23 -1.81 -30.27
N GLU A 112 -7.32 -1.55 -31.20
CA GLU A 112 -5.95 -2.04 -31.12
C GLU A 112 -5.01 -0.97 -30.55
N LEU A 113 -4.10 -1.41 -29.68
CA LEU A 113 -2.99 -0.57 -29.26
C LEU A 113 -2.14 -0.23 -30.48
N LYS A 114 -2.15 1.05 -30.88
CA LYS A 114 -1.20 1.59 -31.87
C LYS A 114 0.23 1.19 -31.46
N SER A 115 0.78 0.22 -32.18
CA SER A 115 1.98 -0.53 -31.79
C SER A 115 3.28 0.07 -32.29
N ALA A 116 3.25 1.28 -32.88
CA ALA A 116 4.44 1.94 -33.38
C ALA A 116 5.39 2.22 -32.20
N GLU A 117 6.38 1.33 -32.04
CA GLU A 117 7.55 1.41 -31.15
C GLU A 117 7.27 1.77 -29.67
N LEU A 118 6.31 1.09 -29.03
CA LEU A 118 6.16 1.21 -27.57
C LEU A 118 7.44 0.73 -26.86
N LYS A 119 8.03 1.58 -26.00
CA LYS A 119 9.12 1.18 -25.13
C LYS A 119 8.61 0.26 -24.02
N ARG A 120 9.53 -0.43 -23.32
CA ARG A 120 9.19 -1.26 -22.14
C ARG A 120 8.44 -0.45 -21.07
N SER A 121 8.89 0.77 -20.79
CA SER A 121 8.27 1.68 -19.82
C SER A 121 6.84 2.07 -20.20
N ASP A 122 6.55 2.28 -21.48
CA ASP A 122 5.20 2.56 -21.98
C ASP A 122 4.29 1.36 -21.77
N TYR A 123 4.77 0.17 -22.16
CA TYR A 123 4.04 -1.08 -22.03
C TYR A 123 3.75 -1.44 -20.57
N LEU A 124 4.73 -1.28 -19.67
CA LEU A 124 4.58 -1.49 -18.24
C LEU A 124 3.87 -0.31 -17.54
N SER A 125 3.56 0.75 -18.27
CA SER A 125 2.99 1.99 -17.77
C SER A 125 3.67 2.51 -16.49
N ILE A 126 4.96 2.79 -16.58
CA ILE A 126 5.82 3.23 -15.48
C ILE A 126 6.73 4.37 -16.02
N PRO A 127 7.18 5.34 -15.21
CA PRO A 127 8.16 6.32 -15.70
C PRO A 127 9.45 5.65 -16.17
N GLU A 128 10.07 6.22 -17.22
CA GLU A 128 11.30 5.68 -17.84
C GLU A 128 12.44 5.52 -16.83
N TRP A 129 12.72 6.54 -16.02
CA TRP A 129 13.76 6.48 -14.98
C TRP A 129 13.54 5.34 -13.97
N LEU A 130 12.28 5.07 -13.63
CA LEU A 130 11.92 4.04 -12.67
C LEU A 130 11.97 2.65 -13.30
N ASP A 131 11.67 2.55 -14.60
CA ASP A 131 11.85 1.33 -15.37
C ASP A 131 13.33 0.93 -15.47
N GLU A 132 14.19 1.90 -15.77
CA GLU A 132 15.64 1.72 -15.83
C GLU A 132 16.19 1.25 -14.48
N LEU A 133 15.83 1.95 -13.40
CA LEU A 133 16.23 1.59 -12.04
C LEU A 133 15.70 0.21 -11.63
N GLY A 134 14.42 -0.05 -11.86
CA GLY A 134 13.79 -1.31 -11.49
C GLY A 134 14.42 -2.49 -12.22
N TYR A 135 14.75 -2.34 -13.50
CA TYR A 135 15.49 -3.36 -14.25
C TYR A 135 16.93 -3.52 -13.77
N LEU A 136 17.61 -2.43 -13.40
CA LEU A 136 18.96 -2.49 -12.84
C LEU A 136 18.99 -3.30 -11.53
N GLU A 137 18.00 -3.10 -10.65
CA GLU A 137 18.01 -3.75 -9.33
C GLU A 137 17.36 -5.15 -9.32
N LEU A 138 16.34 -5.39 -10.14
CA LEU A 138 15.55 -6.63 -10.14
C LEU A 138 15.69 -7.47 -11.40
N GLY A 139 16.41 -6.99 -12.41
CA GLY A 139 16.62 -7.70 -13.68
C GLY A 139 15.30 -8.08 -14.36
N GLU A 140 15.24 -9.33 -14.83
CA GLU A 140 14.08 -9.85 -15.56
C GLU A 140 12.79 -9.96 -14.73
N ASP A 141 12.89 -9.98 -13.39
CA ASP A 141 11.72 -10.05 -12.54
C ASP A 141 10.98 -8.71 -12.45
N TRP A 142 11.63 -7.58 -12.74
CA TRP A 142 11.02 -6.25 -12.72
C TRP A 142 9.71 -6.17 -13.49
N ALA A 143 9.72 -6.64 -14.75
CA ALA A 143 8.54 -6.60 -15.60
C ALA A 143 7.38 -7.42 -15.03
N LYS A 144 7.67 -8.57 -14.40
CA LYS A 144 6.65 -9.42 -13.77
C LYS A 144 6.05 -8.75 -12.52
N GLU A 145 6.87 -8.04 -11.75
CA GLU A 145 6.37 -7.30 -10.59
C GLU A 145 5.49 -6.13 -11.01
N ILE A 146 5.89 -5.35 -12.01
CA ILE A 146 5.05 -4.25 -12.52
C ILE A 146 3.75 -4.79 -13.14
N ASP A 147 3.80 -5.88 -13.90
CA ASP A 147 2.62 -6.57 -14.45
C ASP A 147 1.62 -6.94 -13.35
N ALA A 148 2.08 -7.62 -12.29
CA ALA A 148 1.26 -7.96 -11.14
C ALA A 148 0.74 -6.73 -10.40
N MET A 149 1.55 -5.66 -10.34
CA MET A 149 1.19 -4.41 -9.70
C MET A 149 0.26 -3.51 -10.52
N ASN A 150 0.17 -3.74 -11.83
CA ASN A 150 -0.79 -3.09 -12.71
C ASN A 150 -2.18 -3.77 -12.68
N THR A 151 -2.51 -4.41 -11.56
CA THR A 151 -3.83 -4.96 -11.28
C THR A 151 -4.46 -4.26 -10.08
N GLN A 152 -5.79 -4.22 -10.02
CA GLN A 152 -6.47 -3.72 -8.83
C GLN A 152 -6.32 -4.72 -7.67
N ALA A 153 -5.92 -4.24 -6.50
CA ALA A 153 -5.79 -5.11 -5.33
C ALA A 153 -7.17 -5.48 -4.77
N ALA A 154 -7.33 -6.76 -4.42
CA ALA A 154 -8.45 -7.20 -3.59
C ALA A 154 -8.39 -6.54 -2.19
N MET A 155 -9.56 -6.35 -1.60
CA MET A 155 -9.66 -5.84 -0.22
C MET A 155 -9.44 -6.99 0.75
N ALA A 156 -8.45 -6.83 1.62
CA ALA A 156 -8.11 -7.82 2.66
C ALA A 156 -8.42 -7.27 4.05
N LEU A 157 -8.99 -8.13 4.89
CA LEU A 157 -9.32 -7.86 6.27
C LEU A 157 -8.42 -8.69 7.18
N ARG A 158 -8.05 -8.12 8.32
CA ARG A 158 -7.42 -8.83 9.44
C ARG A 158 -8.42 -8.94 10.59
N CYS A 159 -8.75 -10.15 10.99
CA CYS A 159 -9.56 -10.45 12.16
C CYS A 159 -8.92 -9.89 13.44
N ASN A 160 -9.70 -9.18 14.26
CA ASN A 160 -9.29 -8.74 15.58
C ASN A 160 -9.49 -9.88 16.59
N THR A 161 -8.43 -10.64 16.85
CA THR A 161 -8.47 -11.80 17.75
C THR A 161 -8.66 -11.45 19.23
N LEU A 162 -8.69 -10.16 19.59
CA LEU A 162 -9.09 -9.73 20.93
C LEU A 162 -10.62 -9.76 21.13
N LYS A 163 -11.39 -9.75 20.04
CA LYS A 163 -12.85 -9.62 20.08
C LYS A 163 -13.60 -10.80 19.48
N THR A 164 -12.99 -11.53 18.56
CA THR A 164 -13.63 -12.64 17.87
C THR A 164 -12.59 -13.56 17.22
N ASP A 165 -13.03 -14.64 16.61
CA ASP A 165 -12.22 -15.53 15.78
C ASP A 165 -12.60 -15.41 14.30
N ILE A 166 -11.74 -15.90 13.41
CA ILE A 166 -11.91 -15.75 11.96
C ILE A 166 -13.18 -16.43 11.42
N LYS A 167 -13.61 -17.56 12.01
CA LYS A 167 -14.81 -18.29 11.57
C LYS A 167 -16.06 -17.50 11.94
N THR A 168 -16.10 -17.01 13.18
CA THR A 168 -17.19 -16.15 13.67
C THR A 168 -17.26 -14.84 12.88
N LEU A 169 -16.12 -14.21 12.60
CA LEU A 169 -16.07 -12.99 11.77
C LEU A 169 -16.62 -13.25 10.37
N LYS A 170 -16.18 -14.31 9.69
CA LYS A 170 -16.67 -14.68 8.35
C LYS A 170 -18.20 -14.87 8.34
N LYS A 171 -18.75 -15.56 9.35
CA LYS A 171 -20.21 -15.75 9.47
C LYS A 171 -20.94 -14.41 9.64
N ARG A 172 -20.45 -13.53 10.54
CA ARG A 172 -21.06 -12.21 10.76
C ARG A 172 -21.02 -11.34 9.52
N LEU A 173 -19.89 -11.34 8.80
CA LEU A 173 -19.77 -10.60 7.55
C LEU A 173 -20.76 -11.11 6.51
N LEU A 174 -20.96 -12.43 6.40
CA LEU A 174 -21.97 -13.01 5.51
C LEU A 174 -23.41 -12.57 5.88
N GLU A 175 -23.73 -12.55 7.18
CA GLU A 175 -25.02 -12.04 7.69
C GLU A 175 -25.22 -10.54 7.37
N GLU A 176 -24.13 -9.79 7.22
CA GLU A 176 -24.12 -8.38 6.78
C GLU A 176 -24.03 -8.22 5.25
N GLY A 177 -24.16 -9.31 4.48
CA GLY A 177 -24.11 -9.31 3.02
C GLY A 177 -22.71 -9.23 2.41
N ILE A 178 -21.65 -9.34 3.24
CA ILE A 178 -20.25 -9.31 2.82
C ILE A 178 -19.73 -10.74 2.66
N THR A 179 -19.57 -11.19 1.42
CA THR A 179 -18.96 -12.50 1.14
C THR A 179 -17.44 -12.40 1.25
N THR A 180 -16.83 -13.38 1.93
CA THR A 180 -15.38 -13.42 2.14
C THR A 180 -14.79 -14.81 2.00
N THR A 181 -13.55 -14.84 1.52
CA THR A 181 -12.76 -16.06 1.31
C THR A 181 -11.56 -16.09 2.26
N LEU A 182 -11.23 -17.28 2.78
CA LEU A 182 -10.04 -17.48 3.60
C LEU A 182 -8.79 -17.43 2.73
N ILE A 183 -7.67 -17.00 3.30
CA ILE A 183 -6.40 -16.96 2.59
C ILE A 183 -5.48 -18.04 3.17
N ASP A 184 -5.07 -18.97 2.31
CA ASP A 184 -4.13 -20.02 2.70
C ASP A 184 -2.80 -19.42 3.19
N GLY A 185 -2.31 -19.91 4.32
CA GLY A 185 -1.10 -19.38 4.97
C GLY A 185 -1.31 -18.14 5.86
N TYR A 186 -2.53 -17.59 5.95
CA TYR A 186 -2.86 -16.43 6.79
C TYR A 186 -4.01 -16.74 7.77
N LYS A 187 -3.65 -16.91 9.04
CA LYS A 187 -4.58 -17.41 10.10
C LYS A 187 -5.70 -16.43 10.44
N THR A 188 -5.52 -15.15 10.17
CA THR A 188 -6.43 -14.07 10.56
C THR A 188 -6.93 -13.26 9.37
N ALA A 189 -6.60 -13.65 8.13
CA ALA A 189 -6.92 -12.86 6.95
C ALA A 189 -8.15 -13.37 6.19
N LEU A 190 -8.98 -12.43 5.73
CA LEU A 190 -10.11 -12.67 4.84
C LEU A 190 -9.98 -11.77 3.60
N LEU A 191 -10.24 -12.30 2.41
CA LEU A 191 -10.46 -11.50 1.21
C LEU A 191 -11.93 -11.21 1.07
N VAL A 192 -12.26 -9.97 0.70
CA VAL A 192 -13.62 -9.57 0.33
C VAL A 192 -13.81 -9.83 -1.16
N ASP A 193 -14.81 -10.65 -1.51
CA ASP A 193 -14.98 -11.13 -2.89
C ASP A 193 -15.52 -10.03 -3.82
N GLN A 194 -16.25 -9.06 -3.27
CA GLN A 194 -16.87 -7.97 -4.02
C GLN A 194 -16.55 -6.60 -3.41
N LYS A 195 -16.41 -5.58 -4.26
CA LYS A 195 -16.17 -4.21 -3.83
C LYS A 195 -17.43 -3.64 -3.16
N GLN A 196 -17.39 -3.52 -1.83
CA GLN A 196 -18.48 -2.98 -1.04
C GLN A 196 -17.95 -2.08 0.08
N ASN A 197 -18.79 -1.17 0.58
CA ASN A 197 -18.40 -0.27 1.67
C ASN A 197 -18.49 -0.98 3.04
N ILE A 198 -17.45 -1.75 3.35
CA ILE A 198 -17.32 -2.49 4.61
C ILE A 198 -17.28 -1.59 5.86
N PHE A 199 -16.97 -0.30 5.72
CA PHE A 199 -16.85 0.62 6.86
C PHE A 199 -18.21 0.99 7.47
N LYS A 200 -19.31 0.73 6.76
CA LYS A 200 -20.69 0.90 7.25
C LYS A 200 -21.17 -0.29 8.09
N THR A 201 -20.47 -1.43 8.06
CA THR A 201 -20.88 -2.65 8.77
C THR A 201 -20.83 -2.49 10.29
N LYS A 202 -21.70 -3.20 11.03
CA LYS A 202 -21.62 -3.28 12.49
C LYS A 202 -20.34 -3.98 12.89
N SER A 203 -19.88 -4.98 12.13
CA SER A 203 -18.60 -5.66 12.37
C SER A 203 -17.40 -4.69 12.39
N PHE A 204 -17.35 -3.73 11.47
CA PHE A 204 -16.29 -2.70 11.48
C PHE A 204 -16.46 -1.75 12.67
N GLN A 205 -17.67 -1.24 12.91
CA GLN A 205 -17.96 -0.29 14.00
C GLN A 205 -17.63 -0.89 15.38
N GLN A 206 -17.88 -2.18 15.57
CA GLN A 206 -17.53 -2.95 16.77
C GLN A 206 -16.04 -3.30 16.85
N GLY A 207 -15.25 -3.01 15.81
CA GLY A 207 -13.81 -3.27 15.76
C GLY A 207 -13.46 -4.74 15.66
N LEU A 208 -14.29 -5.55 15.00
CA LEU A 208 -14.06 -7.00 14.85
C LEU A 208 -12.95 -7.31 13.82
N PHE A 209 -12.58 -6.34 12.99
CA PHE A 209 -11.50 -6.47 12.01
C PHE A 209 -10.87 -5.10 11.69
N GLU A 210 -9.72 -5.16 11.02
CA GLU A 210 -9.06 -4.02 10.39
C GLU A 210 -8.85 -4.29 8.90
N VAL A 211 -8.85 -3.26 8.05
CA VAL A 211 -8.45 -3.40 6.65
C VAL A 211 -6.92 -3.41 6.59
N GLN A 212 -6.35 -4.51 6.12
CA GLN A 212 -4.90 -4.66 6.02
C GLN A 212 -4.52 -5.74 5.01
N ASP A 213 -3.61 -5.40 4.10
CA ASP A 213 -3.02 -6.33 3.14
C ASP A 213 -2.35 -7.54 3.83
N PRO A 214 -2.49 -8.77 3.30
CA PRO A 214 -1.93 -9.97 3.92
C PRO A 214 -0.41 -9.90 4.12
N SER A 215 0.37 -9.41 3.14
CA SER A 215 1.83 -9.24 3.30
C SER A 215 2.16 -8.31 4.47
N SER A 216 1.36 -7.24 4.65
CA SER A 216 1.51 -6.32 5.79
C SER A 216 1.16 -6.96 7.14
N GLN A 217 0.28 -7.96 7.17
CA GLN A 217 -0.07 -8.68 8.40
C GLN A 217 1.12 -9.49 8.94
N LYS A 218 1.95 -10.05 8.04
CA LYS A 218 3.13 -10.86 8.40
C LYS A 218 4.15 -10.11 9.24
N VAL A 219 4.32 -8.81 9.03
CA VAL A 219 5.31 -7.99 9.75
C VAL A 219 5.24 -8.15 11.27
N ALA A 220 4.04 -8.12 11.84
CA ALA A 220 3.87 -8.29 13.28
C ALA A 220 4.06 -9.75 13.73
N GLU A 221 3.78 -10.73 12.87
CA GLU A 221 4.04 -12.15 13.13
C GLU A 221 5.55 -12.42 13.20
N TYR A 222 6.33 -11.87 12.26
CA TYR A 222 7.80 -12.00 12.20
C TYR A 222 8.51 -11.32 13.38
N LEU A 223 7.94 -10.25 13.93
CA LEU A 223 8.47 -9.65 15.16
C LEU A 223 8.32 -10.59 16.37
N ASP A 224 7.39 -11.54 16.31
CA ASP A 224 7.09 -12.52 17.35
C ASP A 224 6.98 -11.91 18.77
N PRO A 225 6.06 -10.96 18.99
CA PRO A 225 5.84 -10.39 20.31
C PRO A 225 5.10 -11.39 21.22
N LYS A 226 5.50 -11.46 22.49
CA LYS A 226 4.85 -12.31 23.49
C LYS A 226 4.03 -11.48 24.49
N PRO A 227 2.95 -12.02 25.06
CA PRO A 227 2.21 -11.38 26.14
C PRO A 227 3.15 -10.94 27.28
N GLY A 228 2.98 -9.72 27.76
CA GLY A 228 3.77 -9.13 28.85
C GLY A 228 5.01 -8.36 28.41
N MET A 229 5.45 -8.50 27.15
CA MET A 229 6.60 -7.76 26.63
C MET A 229 6.33 -6.26 26.49
N ARG A 230 7.40 -5.48 26.43
CA ARG A 230 7.41 -4.10 25.98
C ARG A 230 7.86 -4.03 24.52
N VAL A 231 6.94 -3.68 23.65
CA VAL A 231 7.16 -3.53 22.20
C VAL A 231 7.15 -2.05 21.83
N ILE A 232 8.09 -1.63 21.00
CA ILE A 232 8.09 -0.30 20.39
C ILE A 232 7.80 -0.45 18.90
N ASP A 233 6.82 0.28 18.40
CA ASP A 233 6.50 0.44 16.99
C ASP A 233 6.88 1.87 16.61
N ALA A 234 8.08 2.05 16.03
CA ALA A 234 8.73 3.36 15.98
C ALA A 234 8.35 4.20 14.74
N CYS A 235 7.62 3.60 13.81
CA CYS A 235 7.09 4.23 12.60
C CYS A 235 5.64 3.78 12.42
N ALA A 236 4.84 3.95 13.48
CA ALA A 236 3.55 3.28 13.64
C ALA A 236 2.51 3.69 12.59
N GLY A 237 2.68 4.85 11.94
CA GLY A 237 1.74 5.37 10.97
C GLY A 237 0.34 5.46 11.56
N MET A 238 -0.65 4.92 10.86
CA MET A 238 -2.03 4.87 11.35
C MET A 238 -2.31 3.72 12.35
N GLY A 239 -1.28 2.99 12.79
CA GLY A 239 -1.36 1.99 13.87
C GLY A 239 -1.87 0.61 13.46
N GLY A 240 -1.91 0.30 12.16
CA GLY A 240 -2.38 -1.00 11.67
C GLY A 240 -1.59 -2.16 12.29
N LYS A 241 -0.26 -2.05 12.28
CA LYS A 241 0.65 -3.04 12.87
C LYS A 241 0.62 -2.99 14.40
N SER A 242 0.55 -1.81 15.01
CA SER A 242 0.40 -1.67 16.47
C SER A 242 -0.82 -2.39 17.03
N LEU A 243 -1.95 -2.33 16.31
CA LEU A 243 -3.16 -3.09 16.64
C LEU A 243 -2.95 -4.60 16.49
N HIS A 244 -2.14 -5.04 15.51
CA HIS A 244 -1.81 -6.46 15.35
C HIS A 244 -0.94 -6.94 16.52
N LEU A 245 0.07 -6.16 16.90
CA LEU A 245 0.93 -6.44 18.04
C LEU A 245 0.09 -6.63 19.30
N ALA A 246 -0.92 -5.78 19.52
CA ALA A 246 -1.82 -5.93 20.65
C ALA A 246 -2.64 -7.23 20.63
N CYS A 247 -3.07 -7.67 19.45
CA CYS A 247 -3.74 -8.97 19.26
C CYS A 247 -2.80 -10.14 19.59
N LEU A 248 -1.58 -10.14 19.06
CA LEU A 248 -0.57 -11.19 19.28
C LEU A 248 -0.13 -11.27 20.75
N MET A 249 -0.03 -10.13 21.42
CA MET A 249 0.28 -10.02 22.85
C MET A 249 -0.92 -10.30 23.76
N LYS A 250 -2.09 -10.66 23.20
CA LYS A 250 -3.32 -10.95 23.93
C LYS A 250 -3.70 -9.84 24.91
N ASN A 251 -3.47 -8.58 24.50
CA ASN A 251 -3.72 -7.38 25.31
C ASN A 251 -2.99 -7.38 26.68
N LYS A 252 -1.80 -8.01 26.77
CA LYS A 252 -0.93 -7.99 27.97
C LYS A 252 0.44 -7.43 27.64
N GLY A 253 0.96 -6.55 28.49
CA GLY A 253 2.24 -5.87 28.27
C GLY A 253 2.04 -4.43 27.80
N LYS A 254 2.92 -3.94 26.91
CA LYS A 254 2.87 -2.55 26.44
C LYS A 254 3.37 -2.42 25.01
N VAL A 255 2.60 -1.71 24.17
CA VAL A 255 2.96 -1.33 22.79
C VAL A 255 3.10 0.19 22.74
N LEU A 256 4.32 0.70 22.64
CA LEU A 256 4.57 2.12 22.45
C LEU A 256 4.64 2.43 20.95
N SER A 257 3.58 3.04 20.42
CA SER A 257 3.46 3.48 19.03
C SER A 257 4.01 4.90 18.87
N MET A 258 4.94 5.10 17.95
CA MET A 258 5.63 6.37 17.75
C MET A 258 5.58 6.78 16.28
N ASP A 259 5.45 8.08 16.04
CA ASP A 259 5.45 8.69 14.72
C ASP A 259 5.81 10.18 14.86
N ASN A 260 6.24 10.82 13.78
CA ASN A 260 6.52 12.25 13.71
C ASN A 260 5.30 13.08 13.26
N ALA A 261 4.15 12.45 13.05
CA ALA A 261 2.89 13.11 12.71
C ALA A 261 1.82 12.89 13.80
N GLU A 262 1.47 13.97 14.51
CA GLU A 262 0.49 13.91 15.62
C GLU A 262 -0.89 13.42 15.19
N TRP A 263 -1.35 13.83 14.00
CA TRP A 263 -2.66 13.43 13.48
C TRP A 263 -2.75 11.91 13.29
N LYS A 264 -1.64 11.24 12.94
CA LYS A 264 -1.59 9.77 12.84
C LYS A 264 -1.74 9.14 14.21
N LEU A 265 -1.00 9.63 15.21
CA LEU A 265 -1.06 9.15 16.59
C LEU A 265 -2.46 9.34 17.20
N ALA A 266 -3.14 10.45 16.92
CA ALA A 266 -4.53 10.66 17.31
C ALA A 266 -5.46 9.60 16.66
N GLY A 267 -5.20 9.24 15.41
CA GLY A 267 -5.84 8.13 14.70
C GLY A 267 -5.64 6.78 15.40
N ILE A 268 -4.41 6.46 15.84
CA ILE A 268 -4.09 5.23 16.57
C ILE A 268 -4.95 5.11 17.83
N LYS A 269 -5.06 6.19 18.63
CA LYS A 269 -5.87 6.18 19.87
C LYS A 269 -7.34 5.82 19.59
N LYS A 270 -7.94 6.42 18.56
CA LYS A 270 -9.33 6.14 18.15
C LYS A 270 -9.50 4.68 17.71
N ARG A 271 -8.58 4.16 16.89
CA ARG A 271 -8.61 2.77 16.43
C ARG A 271 -8.36 1.77 17.55
N ALA A 272 -7.45 2.05 18.48
CA ALA A 272 -7.17 1.22 19.65
C ALA A 272 -8.40 1.10 20.55
N LYS A 273 -9.10 2.21 20.82
CA LYS A 273 -10.38 2.21 21.54
C LYS A 273 -11.41 1.33 20.83
N ARG A 274 -11.60 1.52 19.52
CA ARG A 274 -12.52 0.69 18.72
C ARG A 274 -12.13 -0.78 18.74
N ALA A 275 -10.85 -1.12 18.66
CA ALA A 275 -10.35 -2.49 18.68
C ALA A 275 -10.39 -3.14 20.08
N GLY A 276 -10.61 -2.37 21.15
CA GLY A 276 -10.60 -2.87 22.53
C GLY A 276 -9.19 -3.11 23.08
N SER A 277 -8.17 -2.50 22.48
CA SER A 277 -6.79 -2.61 22.96
C SER A 277 -6.51 -1.58 24.07
N ASN A 278 -6.01 -2.04 25.22
CA ASN A 278 -5.66 -1.19 26.36
C ASN A 278 -4.15 -1.08 26.61
N ILE A 279 -3.32 -1.79 25.83
CA ILE A 279 -1.86 -1.79 25.97
C ILE A 279 -1.13 -0.85 24.99
N ILE A 280 -1.86 -0.16 24.11
CA ILE A 280 -1.26 0.75 23.12
C ILE A 280 -1.17 2.16 23.71
N GLU A 281 0.06 2.68 23.78
CA GLU A 281 0.35 4.06 24.09
C GLU A 281 0.98 4.76 22.89
N THR A 282 0.68 6.04 22.70
CA THR A 282 1.26 6.82 21.60
C THR A 282 2.29 7.81 22.11
N ARG A 283 3.38 8.02 21.38
CA ARG A 283 4.38 9.04 21.70
C ARG A 283 4.91 9.72 20.45
N PHE A 284 4.83 11.05 20.42
CA PHE A 284 5.38 11.87 19.36
C PHE A 284 6.90 11.83 19.36
N ILE A 285 7.50 11.69 18.18
CA ILE A 285 8.96 11.72 18.01
C ILE A 285 9.42 13.17 17.86
N GLN A 286 9.84 13.76 18.98
CA GLN A 286 10.43 15.10 19.01
C GLN A 286 11.96 14.99 18.90
N GLY A 287 12.44 14.90 17.66
CA GLY A 287 13.87 14.80 17.35
C GLY A 287 14.56 13.61 18.04
N THR A 288 15.88 13.70 18.18
CA THR A 288 16.73 12.58 18.66
C THR A 288 16.56 12.25 20.14
N LYS A 289 16.14 13.23 20.97
CA LYS A 289 16.00 13.07 22.43
C LYS A 289 14.96 12.00 22.80
N THR A 290 13.87 11.91 22.04
CA THR A 290 12.83 10.89 22.27
C THR A 290 13.39 9.48 22.18
N ILE A 291 14.21 9.20 21.17
CA ILE A 291 14.83 7.88 20.96
C ILE A 291 15.87 7.59 22.04
N LYS A 292 16.72 8.56 22.39
CA LYS A 292 17.75 8.40 23.45
C LYS A 292 17.15 8.02 24.80
N ARG A 293 16.00 8.60 25.17
CA ARG A 293 15.26 8.26 26.42
C ARG A 293 14.70 6.83 26.44
N LEU A 294 14.63 6.17 25.30
CA LEU A 294 14.11 4.81 25.14
C LEU A 294 15.22 3.78 24.92
N ASN A 295 16.49 4.18 25.09
CA ASN A 295 17.64 3.29 24.95
C ASN A 295 17.47 2.00 25.77
N LYS A 296 17.69 0.85 25.14
CA LYS A 296 17.58 -0.50 25.75
C LYS A 296 16.28 -0.69 26.55
N SER A 297 15.14 -0.19 26.06
CA SER A 297 13.86 -0.29 26.77
C SER A 297 12.87 -1.30 26.17
N ALA A 298 13.09 -1.75 24.93
CA ALA A 298 12.18 -2.63 24.22
C ALA A 298 12.67 -4.08 24.17
N ASP A 299 11.76 -5.04 24.39
CA ASP A 299 11.99 -6.47 24.13
C ASP A 299 11.82 -6.80 22.63
N ARG A 300 10.99 -6.00 21.95
CA ARG A 300 10.74 -6.03 20.52
C ARG A 300 10.70 -4.63 19.93
N LEU A 301 11.33 -4.44 18.78
CA LEU A 301 11.34 -3.17 18.06
C LEU A 301 10.87 -3.39 16.63
N LEU A 302 9.76 -2.75 16.26
CA LEU A 302 9.28 -2.70 14.89
C LEU A 302 9.67 -1.37 14.24
N LEU A 303 10.36 -1.47 13.11
CA LEU A 303 10.72 -0.38 12.21
C LEU A 303 10.04 -0.61 10.86
N ASP A 304 8.75 -0.27 10.78
CA ASP A 304 8.01 -0.19 9.51
C ASP A 304 8.31 1.14 8.83
N VAL A 305 9.46 1.22 8.18
CA VAL A 305 10.08 2.50 7.83
C VAL A 305 9.33 3.20 6.69
N PRO A 306 9.36 4.56 6.65
CA PRO A 306 8.97 5.30 5.46
C PRO A 306 9.72 4.76 4.23
N CYS A 307 8.96 4.44 3.18
CA CYS A 307 9.43 3.75 1.98
C CYS A 307 8.89 4.45 0.73
N SER A 308 9.42 4.14 -0.45
CA SER A 308 8.92 4.64 -1.74
C SER A 308 7.46 4.29 -2.01
N GLY A 309 6.96 3.22 -1.42
CA GLY A 309 5.61 2.68 -1.63
C GLY A 309 5.47 1.88 -2.92
N LEU A 310 6.59 1.54 -3.58
CA LEU A 310 6.58 0.87 -4.87
C LEU A 310 6.01 -0.56 -4.82
N GLY A 311 5.92 -1.20 -3.66
CA GLY A 311 5.25 -2.49 -3.50
C GLY A 311 3.73 -2.42 -3.42
N VAL A 312 3.14 -1.22 -3.23
CA VAL A 312 1.68 -1.06 -3.04
C VAL A 312 0.98 -0.37 -4.22
N LEU A 313 1.61 -0.37 -5.41
CA LEU A 313 1.10 0.31 -6.61
C LEU A 313 -0.27 -0.20 -7.09
N ARG A 314 -0.66 -1.42 -6.72
CA ARG A 314 -2.01 -1.97 -6.98
C ARG A 314 -3.12 -1.17 -6.31
N ARG A 315 -2.79 -0.56 -5.17
CA ARG A 315 -3.68 0.26 -4.34
C ARG A 315 -3.49 1.75 -4.62
N ASN A 316 -2.23 2.18 -4.80
CA ASN A 316 -1.85 3.58 -4.96
C ASN A 316 -1.02 3.76 -6.25
N PRO A 317 -1.64 3.63 -7.44
CA PRO A 317 -0.92 3.72 -8.71
C PRO A 317 -0.40 5.14 -9.02
N ASP A 318 -0.81 6.15 -8.26
CA ASP A 318 -0.32 7.52 -8.34
C ASP A 318 1.12 7.67 -7.85
N ILE A 319 1.57 6.82 -6.92
CA ILE A 319 2.90 6.87 -6.32
C ILE A 319 4.01 6.88 -7.38
N LYS A 320 3.90 6.00 -8.38
CA LYS A 320 4.90 5.90 -9.46
C LYS A 320 5.02 7.18 -10.30
N TRP A 321 4.02 8.06 -10.30
CA TRP A 321 4.07 9.32 -11.07
C TRP A 321 4.51 10.51 -10.23
N SER A 322 4.29 10.47 -8.90
CA SER A 322 4.71 11.53 -8.00
C SER A 322 6.16 11.40 -7.55
N LEU A 323 6.68 10.17 -7.44
CA LEU A 323 8.03 9.88 -6.98
C LEU A 323 9.08 10.40 -7.98
N GLN A 324 10.11 11.07 -7.47
CA GLN A 324 11.30 11.49 -8.24
C GLN A 324 12.56 10.73 -7.77
N PRO A 325 13.62 10.67 -8.59
CA PRO A 325 14.88 10.03 -8.21
C PRO A 325 15.46 10.58 -6.89
N GLU A 326 15.38 11.89 -6.67
CA GLU A 326 15.92 12.55 -5.47
C GLU A 326 15.13 12.15 -4.21
N ASP A 327 13.80 11.99 -4.33
CA ASP A 327 12.95 11.52 -3.24
C ASP A 327 13.41 10.13 -2.77
N LEU A 328 13.75 9.24 -3.70
CA LEU A 328 14.21 7.89 -3.39
C LEU A 328 15.56 7.91 -2.65
N ASP A 329 16.47 8.80 -3.03
CA ASP A 329 17.74 8.96 -2.33
C ASP A 329 17.55 9.49 -0.90
N GLU A 330 16.66 10.44 -0.69
CA GLU A 330 16.29 10.91 0.64
C GLU A 330 15.63 9.81 1.48
N ILE A 331 14.74 9.02 0.87
CA ILE A 331 14.10 7.87 1.52
C ILE A 331 15.16 6.88 2.00
N LYS A 332 16.09 6.45 1.14
CA LYS A 332 17.19 5.53 1.51
C LYS A 332 18.06 6.07 2.64
N LYS A 333 18.41 7.37 2.60
CA LYS A 333 19.17 8.03 3.68
C LYS A 333 18.40 8.01 5.01
N ASN A 334 17.10 8.30 4.96
CA ASN A 334 16.23 8.29 6.13
C ASN A 334 16.06 6.88 6.70
N GLN A 335 15.92 5.86 5.84
CA GLN A 335 15.86 4.45 6.25
C GLN A 335 17.14 4.03 6.97
N ALA A 336 18.32 4.34 6.40
CA ALA A 336 19.61 4.07 7.02
C ALA A 336 19.74 4.77 8.38
N TYR A 337 19.33 6.03 8.47
CA TYR A 337 19.31 6.78 9.74
C TYR A 337 18.40 6.13 10.78
N ILE A 338 17.16 5.76 10.41
CA ILE A 338 16.22 5.11 11.32
C ILE A 338 16.79 3.78 11.79
N LEU A 339 17.25 2.92 10.86
CA LEU A 339 17.77 1.59 11.19
C LEU A 339 18.98 1.67 12.14
N ASN A 340 19.91 2.59 11.89
CA ASN A 340 21.08 2.80 12.77
C ASN A 340 20.70 3.43 14.11
N PHE A 341 19.93 4.52 14.09
CA PHE A 341 19.69 5.31 15.29
C PHE A 341 18.62 4.70 16.20
N TYR A 342 17.58 4.08 15.65
CA TYR A 342 16.43 3.61 16.43
C TYR A 342 16.69 2.22 17.04
N SER A 343 17.59 1.43 16.45
CA SER A 343 18.01 0.12 16.96
C SER A 343 18.55 0.15 18.40
N GLN A 344 19.01 1.32 18.86
CA GLN A 344 19.44 1.58 20.24
C GLN A 344 18.32 1.32 21.27
N MET A 345 17.05 1.49 20.89
CA MET A 345 15.92 1.28 21.79
C MET A 345 15.76 -0.18 22.21
N LEU A 346 16.36 -1.11 21.47
CA LEU A 346 16.25 -2.54 21.73
C LEU A 346 17.23 -3.00 22.82
N LYS A 347 16.71 -3.79 23.76
CA LYS A 347 17.49 -4.48 24.80
C LYS A 347 18.44 -5.52 24.19
N PRO A 348 19.57 -5.83 24.85
CA PRO A 348 20.34 -7.04 24.55
C PRO A 348 19.42 -8.27 24.54
N GLY A 349 19.61 -9.17 23.57
CA GLY A 349 18.78 -10.36 23.38
C GLY A 349 17.40 -10.10 22.74
N GLY A 350 16.98 -8.85 22.57
CA GLY A 350 15.74 -8.48 21.92
C GLY A 350 15.73 -8.75 20.40
N ILE A 351 14.54 -8.66 19.80
CA ILE A 351 14.35 -8.80 18.34
C ILE A 351 13.89 -7.47 17.74
N MET A 352 14.53 -7.06 16.64
CA MET A 352 14.09 -5.96 15.79
C MET A 352 13.56 -6.51 14.48
N THR A 353 12.50 -5.93 13.95
CA THR A 353 12.04 -6.16 12.58
C THR A 353 12.12 -4.85 11.81
N TYR A 354 12.91 -4.85 10.74
CA TYR A 354 12.89 -3.83 9.71
C TYR A 354 11.90 -4.27 8.62
N ALA A 355 11.03 -3.37 8.22
CA ALA A 355 9.98 -3.65 7.27
C ALA A 355 9.79 -2.47 6.31
N SER A 356 9.61 -2.76 5.03
CA SER A 356 9.31 -1.75 4.01
C SER A 356 8.22 -2.26 3.07
N CYS A 357 7.45 -1.33 2.54
CA CYS A 357 6.47 -1.51 1.48
C CYS A 357 7.08 -1.34 0.07
N SER A 358 8.40 -1.53 -0.06
CA SER A 358 9.13 -1.42 -1.33
C SER A 358 9.53 -2.80 -1.85
N ILE A 359 9.69 -2.89 -3.17
CA ILE A 359 10.26 -4.05 -3.86
C ILE A 359 11.72 -3.82 -4.28
N LEU A 360 12.27 -2.63 -4.09
CA LEU A 360 13.62 -2.28 -4.54
C LEU A 360 14.69 -2.78 -3.54
N PRO A 361 15.67 -3.58 -3.98
CA PRO A 361 16.85 -3.94 -3.20
C PRO A 361 17.56 -2.76 -2.52
N SER A 362 17.60 -1.58 -3.15
CA SER A 362 18.23 -0.38 -2.56
C SER A 362 17.55 0.16 -1.31
N GLU A 363 16.26 -0.14 -1.12
CA GLU A 363 15.48 0.14 0.09
C GLU A 363 15.40 -1.08 1.02
N ASN A 364 15.89 -2.25 0.60
CA ASN A 364 15.64 -3.51 1.29
C ASN A 364 16.97 -4.18 1.69
N GLU A 365 17.42 -5.18 0.93
CA GLU A 365 18.63 -5.96 1.21
C GLU A 365 19.87 -5.08 1.37
N ASN A 366 20.01 -4.03 0.56
CA ASN A 366 21.15 -3.12 0.65
C ASN A 366 21.16 -2.32 1.96
N GLN A 367 19.98 -1.92 2.47
CA GLN A 367 19.85 -1.26 3.77
C GLN A 367 20.22 -2.21 4.92
N VAL A 368 19.81 -3.47 4.81
CA VAL A 368 20.15 -4.52 5.78
C VAL A 368 21.65 -4.76 5.82
N ASN A 369 22.28 -4.94 4.67
CA ASN A 369 23.72 -5.20 4.57
C ASN A 369 24.53 -4.01 5.11
N ALA A 370 24.22 -2.79 4.67
CA ALA A 370 24.88 -1.58 5.15
C ALA A 370 24.70 -1.37 6.67
N PHE A 371 23.54 -1.71 7.22
CA PHE A 371 23.34 -1.68 8.67
C PHE A 371 24.24 -2.68 9.38
N LEU A 372 24.28 -3.95 8.95
CA LEU A 372 25.09 -5.00 9.59
C LEU A 372 26.59 -4.68 9.60
N GLU A 373 27.08 -3.94 8.61
CA GLU A 373 28.46 -3.46 8.51
C GLU A 373 28.75 -2.25 9.41
N SER A 374 27.72 -1.51 9.82
CA SER A 374 27.87 -0.33 10.67
C SER A 374 28.29 -0.68 12.10
N ASP A 375 28.87 0.29 12.81
CA ASP A 375 29.28 0.12 14.22
C ASP A 375 28.14 -0.39 15.11
N ARG A 376 26.90 0.05 14.84
CA ARG A 376 25.71 -0.39 15.57
C ARG A 376 25.27 -1.77 15.13
N GLY A 377 25.27 -2.06 13.83
CA GLY A 377 24.83 -3.37 13.32
C GLY A 377 25.73 -4.52 13.71
N ARG A 378 27.00 -4.27 14.07
CA ARG A 378 27.89 -5.28 14.67
C ARG A 378 27.34 -5.88 15.97
N GLU A 379 26.46 -5.18 16.69
CA GLU A 379 25.74 -5.73 17.86
C GLU A 379 24.59 -6.66 17.47
N PHE A 380 24.27 -6.82 16.19
CA PHE A 380 23.12 -7.58 15.70
C PHE A 380 23.55 -8.82 14.90
N LYS A 381 22.62 -9.76 14.77
CA LYS A 381 22.68 -10.88 13.83
C LYS A 381 21.38 -10.91 13.05
N LEU A 382 21.46 -11.05 11.73
CA LEU A 382 20.28 -11.32 10.91
C LEU A 382 19.78 -12.73 11.24
N ILE A 383 18.49 -12.85 11.53
CA ILE A 383 17.80 -14.13 11.80
C ILE A 383 17.18 -14.63 10.50
N GLU A 384 16.44 -13.76 9.83
CA GLU A 384 15.64 -14.10 8.67
C GLU A 384 15.41 -12.84 7.82
N CYS A 385 15.26 -13.03 6.52
CA CYS A 385 14.98 -12.00 5.53
C CYS A 385 14.01 -12.57 4.49
N VAL A 386 12.90 -11.87 4.23
CA VAL A 386 11.83 -12.35 3.34
C VAL A 386 11.33 -11.22 2.45
N ASN A 387 11.18 -11.56 1.17
CA ASN A 387 10.57 -10.71 0.15
C ASN A 387 9.21 -11.26 -0.26
N PHE A 388 8.15 -10.51 0.04
CA PHE A 388 6.83 -10.74 -0.52
C PHE A 388 6.76 -10.02 -1.86
N ARG A 389 6.78 -10.79 -2.94
CA ARG A 389 6.76 -10.28 -4.32
C ARG A 389 5.33 -10.33 -4.87
N PRO A 390 4.74 -9.22 -5.35
CA PRO A 390 3.40 -9.20 -5.93
C PRO A 390 3.16 -10.29 -6.97
N SER A 391 4.15 -10.53 -7.84
CA SER A 391 4.07 -11.55 -8.89
C SER A 391 3.95 -12.99 -8.38
N LYS A 392 4.40 -13.25 -7.14
CA LYS A 392 4.38 -14.57 -6.51
C LYS A 392 3.23 -14.74 -5.54
N THR A 393 2.93 -13.71 -4.75
CA THR A 393 1.95 -13.79 -3.66
C THR A 393 0.55 -13.39 -4.08
N GLY A 394 0.42 -12.59 -5.15
CA GLY A 394 -0.85 -11.97 -5.51
C GLY A 394 -1.31 -10.90 -4.52
N PHE A 395 -0.44 -10.44 -3.61
CA PHE A 395 -0.69 -9.37 -2.63
C PHE A 395 0.26 -8.19 -2.84
N ASP A 396 0.32 -7.25 -1.89
CA ASP A 396 1.26 -6.15 -1.97
C ASP A 396 2.71 -6.63 -1.80
N GLY A 397 3.63 -5.88 -2.39
CA GLY A 397 5.05 -6.03 -2.26
C GLY A 397 5.53 -5.54 -0.90
N PHE A 398 6.31 -6.38 -0.23
CA PHE A 398 6.74 -6.12 1.12
C PHE A 398 8.08 -6.79 1.42
N PHE A 399 8.90 -6.14 2.22
CA PHE A 399 10.16 -6.67 2.69
C PHE A 399 10.18 -6.74 4.22
N ILE A 400 10.74 -7.81 4.76
CA ILE A 400 10.88 -8.04 6.19
C ILE A 400 12.28 -8.58 6.48
N ALA A 401 13.01 -7.92 7.37
CA ALA A 401 14.27 -8.41 7.92
C ALA A 401 14.22 -8.42 9.45
N CYS A 402 14.51 -9.58 10.04
CA CYS A 402 14.49 -9.79 11.49
C CYS A 402 15.91 -9.90 12.03
N PHE A 403 16.21 -9.13 13.07
CA PHE A 403 17.51 -9.08 13.70
C PHE A 403 17.41 -9.45 15.17
N LYS A 404 18.37 -10.22 15.67
CA LYS A 404 18.59 -10.42 17.10
C LYS A 404 19.73 -9.54 17.57
N LYS A 405 19.52 -8.74 18.61
CA LYS A 405 20.62 -8.05 19.29
C LYS A 405 21.39 -9.06 20.15
N LYS A 406 22.71 -9.10 19.99
CA LYS A 406 23.60 -9.97 20.76
C LYS A 406 23.44 -9.66 22.25
N ASN A 407 23.54 -10.68 23.09
CA ASN A 407 23.70 -10.47 24.52
C ASN A 407 25.08 -9.86 24.73
N ILE A 408 25.16 -8.79 25.51
CA ILE A 408 26.45 -8.27 25.98
C ILE A 408 26.83 -9.21 27.12
N ILE A 409 27.92 -9.97 26.94
CA ILE A 409 28.54 -10.77 28.00
C ILE A 409 29.24 -9.81 28.96
#